data_AF-A0A3C1PKK7-F1
#
_entry.id   AF-A0A3C1PKK7-F1
#
_cell.length_a   1.000
_cell.length_b   1.000
_cell.length_c   1.000
_cell.angle_alpha   90.00
_cell.angle_beta   90.00
_cell.angle_gamma   90.00
#
_symmetry.space_group_name_H-M   'P 1'
#
loop_
_entity.id
_entity.type
_entity.pdbx_description
1 polymer ?
#
loop_
_entity_poly.entity_id
_entity_poly.type
_entity_poly.pdbx_seq_one_letter_code
_entity_poly.pdbx_strand_id
1 'polypeptide(L)'
;NMVGIAYGNQLEFTTLAIPQAIAITEKASNISYTGAILNATVNAMGENTLVTFDYGTSTNLGQTIIGTPNTVNGTELKSVSAELTGLT
;
A
#
# COMPACT_ATOMS: atom_id res chain seq x y z
N ASN A 1 51.38 -33.45 -18.48
CA ASN A 1 49.98 -33.33 -18.92
C ASN A 1 49.35 -32.26 -18.06
N MET A 2 49.12 -31.05 -18.60
CA MET A 2 48.56 -29.95 -17.82
C MET A 2 47.12 -29.77 -18.29
N VAL A 3 46.17 -30.19 -17.46
CA VAL A 3 44.74 -30.05 -17.73
C VAL A 3 44.38 -28.60 -17.40
N GLY A 4 44.05 -27.80 -18.41
CA GLY A 4 43.68 -26.39 -18.26
C GLY A 4 42.22 -26.22 -17.88
N ILE A 5 41.94 -25.33 -16.92
CA ILE A 5 40.58 -24.87 -16.61
C ILE A 5 40.22 -23.78 -17.62
N ALA A 6 39.07 -23.87 -18.27
CA ALA A 6 38.52 -22.83 -19.14
C ALA A 6 37.26 -22.24 -18.49
N TYR A 7 37.19 -20.92 -18.41
CA TYR A 7 36.01 -20.20 -17.90
C TYR A 7 35.17 -19.70 -19.07
N GLY A 8 33.84 -19.77 -18.95
CA GLY A 8 32.89 -19.24 -19.91
C GLY A 8 32.67 -17.73 -19.75
N ASN A 9 31.91 -17.14 -20.68
CA ASN A 9 31.55 -15.73 -20.61
C ASN A 9 30.61 -15.46 -19.43
N GLN A 10 30.76 -14.30 -18.79
CA GLN A 10 29.79 -13.80 -17.82
C GLN A 10 28.46 -13.47 -18.52
N LEU A 11 27.36 -13.91 -17.92
CA LEU A 11 26.00 -13.56 -18.34
C LEU A 11 25.31 -12.83 -17.18
N GLU A 12 24.48 -11.85 -17.52
CA GLU A 12 23.70 -11.07 -16.57
C GLU A 12 22.22 -11.15 -16.93
N PHE A 13 21.36 -11.06 -15.90
CA PHE A 13 19.92 -10.89 -16.05
C PHE A 13 19.39 -9.93 -14.98
N THR A 14 18.25 -9.31 -15.26
CA THR A 14 17.53 -8.46 -14.32
C THR A 14 16.11 -9.00 -14.14
N THR A 15 15.57 -8.91 -12.93
CA THR A 15 14.16 -9.20 -12.67
C THR A 15 13.29 -7.99 -13.02
N LEU A 16 12.02 -8.21 -13.34
CA LEU A 16 11.06 -7.11 -13.51
C LEU A 16 10.88 -6.35 -12.19
N ALA A 17 10.71 -5.03 -12.26
CA ALA A 17 10.31 -4.23 -11.12
C ALA A 17 8.81 -4.41 -10.87
N ILE A 18 8.43 -4.63 -9.60
CA ILE A 18 7.03 -4.64 -9.20
C ILE A 18 6.54 -3.19 -9.17
N PRO A 19 5.49 -2.82 -9.92
CA PRO A 19 4.92 -1.47 -9.86
C PRO A 19 4.49 -1.12 -8.43
N GLN A 20 4.90 0.05 -7.95
CA GLN A 20 4.48 0.53 -6.63
C GLN A 20 3.03 1.02 -6.69
N ALA A 21 2.18 0.54 -5.77
CA ALA A 21 0.82 1.04 -5.63
C ALA A 21 0.80 2.54 -5.30
N ILE A 22 -0.21 3.24 -5.80
CA ILE A 22 -0.44 4.67 -5.56
C ILE A 22 -1.63 4.81 -4.61
N ALA A 23 -1.46 5.57 -3.54
CA ALA A 23 -2.53 5.91 -2.61
C ALA A 23 -2.66 7.42 -2.48
N ILE A 24 -3.89 7.94 -2.56
CA ILE A 24 -4.22 9.36 -2.42
C ILE A 24 -5.21 9.49 -1.27
N THR A 25 -4.79 10.09 -0.17
CA THR A 25 -5.66 10.39 0.97
C THR A 25 -6.60 11.54 0.64
N GLU A 26 -7.86 11.39 1.01
CA GLU A 26 -8.90 12.39 0.82
C GLU A 26 -9.36 12.98 2.15
N LYS A 27 -10.19 14.03 2.09
CA LYS A 27 -10.75 14.62 3.31
C LYS A 27 -11.59 13.60 4.06
N ALA A 28 -11.41 13.55 5.37
CA ALA A 28 -12.29 12.79 6.24
C ALA A 28 -13.73 13.34 6.18
N SER A 29 -14.69 12.45 6.28
CA SER A 29 -16.13 12.76 6.29
C SER A 29 -16.79 12.20 7.55
N ASN A 30 -18.06 12.54 7.76
CA ASN A 30 -18.87 12.05 8.90
C ASN A 30 -18.19 12.21 10.27
N ILE A 31 -17.54 13.36 10.49
CA ILE A 31 -16.75 13.65 11.69
C ILE A 31 -17.71 13.96 12.85
N SER A 32 -17.50 13.28 13.97
CA SER A 32 -18.22 13.44 15.24
C SER A 32 -17.24 13.47 16.41
N TYR A 33 -17.74 13.64 17.62
CA TYR A 33 -16.91 13.62 18.83
C TYR A 33 -16.19 12.29 19.06
N THR A 34 -16.74 11.17 18.56
CA THR A 34 -16.25 9.81 18.85
C THR A 34 -15.95 9.00 17.59
N GLY A 35 -15.98 9.61 16.41
CA GLY A 35 -15.76 8.90 15.16
C GLY A 35 -15.61 9.78 13.93
N ALA A 36 -15.10 9.19 12.86
CA ALA A 36 -14.92 9.82 11.55
C ALA A 36 -14.75 8.74 10.47
N ILE A 37 -14.99 9.09 9.21
CA ILE A 37 -14.69 8.22 8.06
C ILE A 37 -13.46 8.77 7.34
N LEU A 38 -12.40 7.97 7.29
CA LEU A 38 -11.22 8.24 6.48
C LEU A 38 -11.49 7.77 5.05
N ASN A 39 -11.14 8.58 4.06
CA ASN A 39 -11.37 8.28 2.65
C ASN A 39 -10.04 8.33 1.89
N ALA A 40 -9.87 7.45 0.91
CA ALA A 40 -8.74 7.49 -0.01
C ALA A 40 -9.10 6.84 -1.35
N THR A 41 -8.27 7.08 -2.36
CA THR A 41 -8.27 6.32 -3.61
C THR A 41 -6.94 5.59 -3.77
N VAL A 42 -7.00 4.32 -4.15
CA VAL A 42 -5.84 3.45 -4.28
C VAL A 42 -5.82 2.83 -5.68
N ASN A 43 -4.66 2.86 -6.33
CA ASN A 43 -4.37 2.08 -7.53
C ASN A 43 -3.29 1.06 -7.18
N ALA A 44 -3.64 -0.23 -7.27
CA ALA A 44 -2.73 -1.32 -6.92
C ALA A 44 -1.73 -1.67 -8.05
N MET A 45 -1.80 -0.97 -9.18
CA MET A 45 -0.87 -1.07 -10.31
C MET A 45 -0.68 -2.50 -10.85
N GLY A 46 -1.77 -3.28 -10.81
CA GLY A 46 -1.80 -4.67 -11.30
C GLY A 46 -1.54 -5.73 -10.23
N GLU A 47 -1.00 -5.35 -9.07
CA GLU A 47 -0.73 -6.26 -7.95
C GLU A 47 -1.87 -6.27 -6.93
N ASN A 48 -1.86 -7.23 -6.00
CA ASN A 48 -2.77 -7.23 -4.86
C ASN A 48 -2.17 -6.40 -3.72
N THR A 49 -2.86 -5.33 -3.32
CA THR A 49 -2.37 -4.37 -2.31
C THR A 49 -3.30 -4.36 -1.09
N LEU A 50 -2.75 -4.58 0.11
CA LEU A 50 -3.45 -4.39 1.37
C LEU A 50 -3.58 -2.89 1.68
N VAL A 51 -4.75 -2.47 2.16
CA VAL A 51 -5.03 -1.08 2.51
C VAL A 51 -5.21 -0.92 4.00
N THR A 52 -4.40 -0.04 4.59
CA THR A 52 -4.49 0.38 5.99
C THR A 52 -4.45 1.90 6.07
N PHE A 53 -5.11 2.45 7.10
CA PHE A 53 -5.08 3.87 7.43
C PHE A 53 -4.42 4.05 8.78
N ASP A 54 -3.39 4.89 8.83
CA ASP A 54 -2.79 5.34 10.07
C ASP A 54 -3.46 6.64 10.53
N TYR A 55 -3.80 6.72 11.81
CA TYR A 55 -4.50 7.84 12.40
C TYR A 55 -3.99 8.15 13.80
N GLY A 56 -4.09 9.41 14.20
CA GLY A 56 -3.67 9.84 15.53
C GLY A 56 -3.85 11.34 15.71
N THR A 57 -3.73 11.80 16.95
CA THR A 57 -3.81 13.23 17.31
C THR A 57 -2.48 13.97 17.15
N SER A 58 -1.39 13.24 16.85
CA SER A 58 -0.05 13.77 16.64
C SER A 58 0.51 13.33 15.28
N THR A 59 1.66 13.87 14.90
CA THR A 59 2.36 13.49 13.66
C THR A 59 2.87 12.04 13.67
N ASN A 60 3.04 11.43 14.85
CA ASN A 60 3.21 9.99 14.97
C ASN A 60 1.83 9.36 15.07
N LEU A 61 1.21 9.07 13.93
CA LEU A 61 -0.14 8.53 13.73
C LEU A 61 -0.37 7.14 14.37
N GLY A 62 -0.09 6.97 15.66
CA GLY A 62 0.18 5.70 16.36
C GLY A 62 -0.95 4.67 16.45
N GLN A 63 -2.03 4.83 15.68
CA GLN A 63 -3.11 3.87 15.53
C GLN A 63 -3.26 3.48 14.06
N THR A 64 -3.60 2.23 13.80
CA THR A 64 -3.83 1.72 12.44
C THR A 64 -5.18 1.02 12.38
N ILE A 65 -5.92 1.24 11.29
CA ILE A 65 -7.18 0.54 10.98
C ILE A 65 -7.14 -0.01 9.56
N ILE A 66 -7.81 -1.15 9.34
CA ILE A 66 -7.91 -1.77 8.01
C ILE A 66 -8.96 -1.02 7.19
N GLY A 67 -8.61 -0.70 5.94
CA GLY A 67 -9.54 -0.08 4.99
C GLY A 67 -10.60 -1.07 4.50
N THR A 68 -11.67 -0.53 3.94
CA THR A 68 -12.74 -1.26 3.26
C THR A 68 -12.85 -0.70 1.83
N PRO A 69 -12.63 -1.52 0.79
CA PRO A 69 -12.12 -2.89 0.85
C PRO A 69 -10.71 -3.00 1.46
N ASN A 70 -10.43 -4.14 2.12
CA ASN A 70 -9.14 -4.40 2.74
C ASN A 70 -8.04 -4.68 1.72
N THR A 71 -8.42 -5.13 0.53
CA THR A 71 -7.50 -5.35 -0.59
C THR A 71 -7.99 -4.65 -1.84
N VAL A 72 -7.06 -3.98 -2.53
CA VAL A 72 -7.26 -3.35 -3.83
C VAL A 72 -6.39 -4.05 -4.86
N ASN A 73 -6.92 -4.24 -6.05
CA ASN A 73 -6.31 -4.97 -7.15
C ASN A 73 -6.63 -4.32 -8.50
N GLY A 74 -5.82 -4.59 -9.51
CA GLY A 74 -5.96 -4.03 -10.85
C GLY A 74 -5.25 -2.69 -11.02
N THR A 75 -5.50 -2.03 -12.15
CA THR A 75 -4.79 -0.80 -12.59
C THR A 75 -5.65 0.46 -12.53
N GLU A 76 -6.88 0.35 -12.04
CA GLU A 76 -7.81 1.46 -11.88
C GLU A 76 -7.76 2.04 -10.47
N LEU A 77 -8.09 3.33 -10.33
CA LEU A 77 -8.28 3.95 -9.02
C LEU A 77 -9.56 3.39 -8.38
N LYS A 78 -9.43 2.81 -7.19
CA LYS A 78 -10.56 2.34 -6.38
C LYS A 78 -10.69 3.17 -5.12
N SER A 79 -11.90 3.59 -4.80
CA SER A 79 -12.21 4.25 -3.54
C SER A 79 -12.16 3.24 -2.39
N VAL A 80 -11.53 3.65 -1.29
CA VAL A 80 -11.39 2.89 -0.05
C VAL A 80 -11.70 3.81 1.13
N SER A 81 -12.28 3.25 2.19
CA SER A 81 -12.58 4.03 3.40
C SER A 81 -12.33 3.24 4.67
N ALA A 82 -12.20 3.93 5.80
CA ALA A 82 -12.15 3.31 7.12
C ALA A 82 -13.01 4.10 8.10
N GLU A 83 -13.91 3.40 8.79
CA GLU A 83 -14.77 4.00 9.81
C GLU A 83 -14.09 3.92 11.18
N LEU A 84 -13.76 5.08 11.74
CA LEU A 84 -13.26 5.23 13.09
C LEU A 84 -14.44 5.36 14.05
N THR A 85 -14.45 4.53 15.09
CA THR A 85 -15.43 4.60 16.18
C THR A 85 -14.71 4.54 17.53
N GLY A 86 -15.35 5.05 18.59
CA GLY A 86 -14.81 5.00 19.94
C GLY A 86 -13.57 5.88 20.16
N LEU A 87 -13.41 6.97 19.40
CA LEU A 87 -12.36 7.96 19.64
C LEU A 87 -12.61 8.66 21.00
N THR A 88 -11.59 8.75 21.83
CA THR A 88 -11.61 9.37 23.18
C THR A 88 -10.45 10.32 23.37
#